data_AF-A0A5P9FFH5-F1
#
_entry.id   AF-A0A5P9FFH5-F1
#
_cell.length_a   1.000
_cell.length_b   1.000
_cell.length_c   1.000
_cell.angle_alpha   90.00
_cell.angle_beta   90.00
_cell.angle_gamma   90.00
#
_symmetry.space_group_name_H-M   'P 1'
#
loop_
_entity.id
_entity.type
_entity.pdbx_description
1 polymer ?
#
loop_
_entity_poly.entity_id
_entity_poly.type
_entity_poly.pdbx_seq_one_letter_code
_entity_poly.pdbx_strand_id
1 'polypeptide(L)' 'MSRLIGLILVVVIIIAILMFFGFIELSPEGEQAIDDTQENVGQAIENTGEAIQNDGN' A
#
# COMPACT_ATOMS: atom_id res chain seq x y z
N MET A 1 -7.75 8.35 -19.18
CA MET A 1 -6.74 7.41 -18.66
C MET A 1 -5.47 8.14 -18.22
N SER A 2 -4.60 8.64 -19.11
CA SER A 2 -3.34 9.31 -18.72
C SER A 2 -3.52 10.49 -17.74
N ARG A 3 -4.52 11.35 -17.95
CA ARG A 3 -4.83 12.47 -17.04
C ARG A 3 -5.36 12.02 -15.67
N LEU A 4 -6.08 10.90 -15.62
CA LEU A 4 -6.63 10.35 -14.37
C LEU A 4 -5.51 9.73 -13.52
N ILE A 5 -4.60 8.99 -14.17
CA ILE A 5 -3.42 8.41 -13.53
C ILE A 5 -2.50 9.51 -13.01
N GLY A 6 -2.27 10.57 -13.81
CA GLY A 6 -1.50 11.74 -13.37
C GLY A 6 -2.14 12.45 -12.17
N LEU A 7 -3.47 12.58 -12.14
CA LEU A 7 -4.20 13.16 -11.01
C LEU A 7 -3.98 12.33 -9.73
N ILE A 8 -4.14 11.01 -9.81
CA ILE A 8 -3.96 10.11 -8.66
C ILE A 8 -2.53 10.20 -8.13
N LEU A 9 -1.53 10.19 -9.00
CA LEU A 9 -0.12 10.33 -8.60
C LEU A 9 0.15 11.65 -7.88
N VAL A 10 -0.39 12.76 -8.40
CA VAL A 10 -0.24 14.08 -7.76
C VAL A 10 -0.86 14.08 -6.36
N VAL A 11 -2.04 13.48 -6.18
CA VAL A 11 -2.69 13.39 -4.85
C VAL A 11 -1.82 12.59 -3.87
N VAL A 12 -1.29 11.44 -4.29
CA VAL A 12 -0.41 10.61 -3.44
C VAL A 12 0.84 11.39 -3.02
N ILE A 13 1.47 12.12 -3.94
CA ILE A 13 2.66 12.94 -3.65
C ILE A 13 2.34 14.04 -2.64
N ILE A 14 1.20 14.73 -2.79
CA ILE A 14 0.78 15.78 -1.86
C ILE A 14 0.60 15.21 -0.45
N ILE A 15 -0.08 14.06 -0.33
CA ILE A 15 -0.29 13.40 0.97
C ILE A 15 1.05 13.01 1.60
N ALA A 16 1.98 12.45 0.82
CA ALA A 16 3.31 12.09 1.30
C ALA A 16 4.11 13.29 1.83
N ILE A 17 4.03 14.44 1.15
CA ILE A 17 4.67 15.68 1.59
C ILE A 17 4.06 16.17 2.91
N LEU A 18 2.73 16.13 3.05
CA LEU A 18 2.05 16.54 4.28
C LEU A 18 2.40 15.64 5.48
N MET A 19 2.59 14.34 5.26
CA MET A 19 3.10 13.41 6.28
C MET A 19 4.56 13.74 6.65
N PHE A 20 5.42 14.04 5.67
CA PHE A 20 6.83 14.37 5.92
C PHE A 20 7.04 15.63 6.77
N PHE A 21 6.23 16.67 6.55
CA PHE A 21 6.27 17.90 7.34
C PHE A 21 5.55 17.79 8.70
N GLY A 22 5.00 16.62 9.04
CA GLY A 22 4.31 16.38 10.30
C GLY A 22 2.97 17.11 10.45
N PHE A 23 2.36 17.54 9.34
CA PHE A 23 1.02 18.15 9.34
C PHE A 23 -0.09 17.11 9.51
N ILE A 24 0.19 15.85 9.16
CA ILE A 24 -0.72 14.71 9.27
C ILE A 24 0.06 13.61 9.99
N GLU A 25 -0.33 13.34 11.23
CA GLU A 25 0.06 12.13 11.96
C GLU A 25 -0.99 11.05 11.67
N LEU A 26 -0.53 9.81 11.48
CA LEU A 26 -1.44 8.68 11.41
C LEU A 26 -2.12 8.54 12.77
N SER A 27 -3.45 8.43 12.77
CA SER A 27 -4.15 8.08 13.99
C SER A 27 -3.83 6.62 14.36
N PRO A 28 -4.03 6.20 15.62
CA PRO A 28 -3.85 4.82 16.03
C PRO A 28 -4.62 3.82 15.14
N GLU A 29 -5.82 4.20 14.69
CA GLU A 29 -6.62 3.40 13.75
C GLU A 29 -5.99 3.34 12.35
N GLY A 30 -5.32 4.41 11.92
CA GLY A 30 -4.61 4.48 10.66
C GLY A 30 -3.34 3.62 10.65
N GLU A 31 -2.58 3.60 11.75
CA GLU A 31 -1.44 2.69 11.91
C GLU A 31 -1.90 1.23 11.87
N GLN A 32 -2.96 0.90 12.61
CA GLN A 32 -3.52 -0.46 12.61
C GLN A 32 -3.99 -0.90 11.23
N ALA A 33 -4.67 -0.01 10.49
CA ALA A 33 -5.11 -0.32 9.13
C ALA A 33 -3.93 -0.58 8.16
N ILE A 34 -2.80 0.10 8.37
CA ILE A 34 -1.58 -0.11 7.59
C ILE A 34 -0.92 -1.45 7.95
N ASP A 35 -0.87 -1.81 9.23
CA ASP A 35 -0.36 -3.10 9.68
C ASP A 35 -1.21 -4.27 9.15
N ASP A 36 -2.53 -4.17 9.28
CA ASP A 36 -3.47 -5.17 8.74
C ASP A 36 -3.31 -5.30 7.22
N THR A 37 -3.12 -4.18 6.51
CA THR A 37 -2.91 -4.20 5.06
C THR A 37 -1.59 -4.89 4.71
N GLN A 38 -0.51 -4.59 5.42
CA GLN A 38 0.79 -5.22 5.19
C GLN A 38 0.74 -6.73 5.43
N GLU A 39 0.07 -7.17 6.50
CA GLU A 39 -0.10 -8.59 6.81
C GLU A 39 -0.88 -9.31 5.69
N ASN A 40 -2.03 -8.76 5.29
CA ASN A 40 -2.86 -9.35 4.24
C ASN A 40 -2.13 -9.42 2.88
N VAL A 41 -1.38 -8.38 2.51
CA VAL A 41 -0.57 -8.37 1.29
C VAL A 41 0.56 -9.40 1.38
N GLY A 42 1.22 -9.52 2.54
CA GLY A 42 2.25 -10.53 2.79
C GLY A 42 1.72 -11.95 2.59
N GLN A 43 0.59 -12.28 3.21
CA GLN A 43 -0.07 -13.57 3.05
C GLN A 43 -0.48 -13.85 1.60
N ALA A 44 -0.98 -12.83 0.88
CA ALA A 44 -1.34 -12.98 -0.53
C ALA A 44 -0.12 -13.28 -1.42
N ILE A 45 1.03 -12.66 -1.14
CA ILE A 45 2.29 -12.93 -1.84
C ILE A 45 2.78 -14.34 -1.55
N GLU A 46 2.75 -14.77 -0.28
CA GLU A 46 3.18 -16.12 0.13
C GLU A 46 2.33 -17.19 -0.55
N ASN A 47 1.00 -17.09 -0.47
CA ASN A 47 0.07 -18.01 -1.13
C ASN A 47 0.28 -18.07 -2.66
N THR A 48 0.55 -16.92 -3.27
CA THR A 48 0.83 -16.85 -4.72
C THR A 48 2.18 -17.51 -5.04
N GLY A 49 3.19 -17.31 -4.20
CA GLY A 49 4.51 -17.92 -4.34
C GLY A 49 4.47 -19.44 -4.18
N GLU A 50 3.68 -19.96 -3.24
CA GLU A 50 3.45 -21.40 -3.07
C GLU A 50 2.73 -21.99 -4.28
N ALA A 51 1.68 -21.33 -4.79
CA ALA A 51 0.95 -21.80 -5.97
C ALA A 51 1.85 -21.88 -7.21
N ILE A 52 2.70 -20.87 -7.45
CA ILE A 52 3.64 -20.86 -8.57
C ILE A 52 4.70 -21.97 -8.42
N GLN A 53 5.21 -22.20 -7.21
CA GLN A 53 6.20 -23.25 -6.97
C GLN A 53 5.63 -24.65 -7.14
N ASN A 54 4.36 -24.87 -6.79
CA ASN A 54 3.68 -26.15 -6.99
C ASN A 54 3.29 -26.41 -8.45
N ASP A 55 2.99 -25.37 -9.24
CA ASP A 55 2.63 -25.50 -10.66
C ASP A 55 3.86 -25.68 -11.58
N GLY A 56 5.04 -25.26 -11.11
CA GLY A 56 6.31 -25.37 -11.84
C GLY A 56 7.08 -26.68 -11.65
N ASN A 57 6.56 -27.63 -10.86
CA ASN A 57 7.20 -28.89 -10.49
C ASN A 57 6.36 -30.09 -10.95
#